data_AF-R1EW22-F1
#
_entry.id   AF-R1EW22-F1
#
_cell.length_a   1.000
_cell.length_b   1.000
_cell.length_c   1.000
_cell.angle_alpha   90.00
_cell.angle_beta   90.00
_cell.angle_gamma   90.00
#
_symmetry.space_group_name_H-M   'P 1'
#
loop_
_entity.id
_entity.type
_entity.pdbx_description
1 polymer ?
#
loop_
_entity_poly.entity_id
_entity_poly.type
_entity_poly.pdbx_seq_one_letter_code
_entity_poly.pdbx_strand_id
1 'polypeptide(L)'
;MALCTACTAIRITALAAEIDDPPSWLPPPSEASRVSGMRHLSDARQLPVSAATCSFCALIEAAILQNYCCNLTSDDPLSWDEAGLGSRLADGPIYLQLRRNGVGRIPKQRPNAHAEWLGKAIAVYVPAVDGVLRGRIRLFAQPGMT
;
A
#
# COMPACT_ATOMS: atom_id res chain seq x y z
N MET A 1 7.26 -13.27 13.45
CA MET A 1 7.44 -12.99 12.01
C MET A 1 8.44 -11.85 11.86
N ALA A 2 9.40 -11.99 10.94
CA ALA A 2 10.43 -10.98 10.69
C ALA A 2 10.12 -10.21 9.39
N LEU A 3 10.78 -9.08 9.16
CA LEU A 3 10.70 -8.40 7.85
C LEU A 3 11.60 -9.13 6.84
N CYS A 4 11.10 -9.35 5.62
CA CYS A 4 11.94 -9.82 4.51
C CYS A 4 12.88 -8.70 4.05
N THR A 5 13.92 -9.04 3.28
CA THR A 5 14.90 -8.07 2.76
C THR A 5 14.24 -6.87 2.07
N ALA A 6 13.21 -7.13 1.25
CA ALA A 6 12.47 -6.08 0.55
C ALA A 6 11.71 -5.15 1.51
N CYS A 7 11.16 -5.68 2.61
CA CYS A 7 10.47 -4.88 3.62
C CYS A 7 11.45 -4.11 4.50
N THR A 8 12.63 -4.66 4.80
CA THR A 8 13.66 -3.95 5.57
C THR A 8 14.22 -2.74 4.83
N ALA A 9 14.12 -2.70 3.50
CA ALA A 9 14.54 -1.57 2.68
C ALA A 9 13.51 -0.42 2.65
N ILE A 10 12.32 -0.59 3.23
CA ILE A 10 11.27 0.44 3.24
C ILE A 10 11.71 1.58 4.15
N ARG A 11 11.91 2.75 3.54
CA ARG A 11 12.27 4.00 4.21
C ARG A 11 11.59 5.18 3.52
N ILE A 12 11.36 6.26 4.27
CA ILE A 12 10.69 7.46 3.75
C ILE A 12 11.41 8.01 2.50
N THR A 13 12.75 8.00 2.49
CA THR A 13 13.53 8.47 1.34
C THR A 13 13.36 7.60 0.10
N ALA A 14 13.21 6.28 0.26
CA ALA A 14 12.93 5.38 -0.86
C ALA A 14 11.49 5.56 -1.37
N LEU A 15 10.52 5.72 -0.47
CA LEU A 15 9.11 5.96 -0.83
C LEU A 15 8.86 7.32 -1.51
N ALA A 16 9.81 8.26 -1.38
CA ALA A 16 9.76 9.59 -1.97
C ALA A 16 10.70 9.76 -3.17
N ALA A 17 11.50 8.74 -3.51
CA ALA A 17 12.39 8.79 -4.66
C ALA A 17 11.58 8.78 -5.96
N GLU A 18 12.09 9.45 -6.99
CA GLU A 18 11.54 9.32 -8.35
C GLU A 18 11.73 7.87 -8.85
N ILE A 19 10.73 7.34 -9.53
CA ILE A 19 10.82 6.03 -10.18
C ILE A 19 11.26 6.26 -11.62
N ASP A 20 12.40 5.68 -11.99
CA ASP A 20 12.85 5.63 -13.38
C ASP A 20 11.90 4.72 -14.18
N ASP A 21 11.44 5.21 -15.34
CA ASP A 21 10.54 4.51 -16.27
C ASP A 21 9.32 3.84 -15.59
N PRO A 22 8.44 4.64 -14.95
CA PRO A 22 7.29 4.09 -14.23
C PRO A 22 6.29 3.51 -15.23
N PRO A 23 5.62 2.38 -14.90
CA PRO A 23 4.58 1.86 -15.77
C PRO A 23 3.42 2.84 -15.86
N SER A 24 2.78 2.90 -17.04
CA SER A 24 1.73 3.89 -17.37
C SER A 24 0.53 3.89 -16.43
N TRP A 25 0.28 2.77 -15.75
CA TRP A 25 -0.81 2.62 -14.78
C TRP A 25 -0.48 3.15 -13.37
N LEU A 26 0.79 3.47 -13.08
CA LEU A 26 1.24 3.96 -11.77
C LEU A 26 1.05 5.48 -11.70
N PRO A 27 0.09 5.99 -10.91
CA PRO A 27 -0.23 7.40 -10.92
C PRO A 27 0.86 8.22 -10.20
N PRO A 28 1.11 9.47 -10.63
CA PRO A 28 1.91 10.39 -9.86
C PRO A 28 1.22 10.75 -8.53
N PRO A 29 1.99 11.15 -7.50
CA PRO A 29 1.48 11.89 -6.35
C PRO A 29 0.57 13.04 -6.79
N SER A 30 -0.52 13.33 -6.05
CA SER A 30 -1.54 14.32 -6.43
C SER A 30 -1.02 15.77 -6.63
N GLU A 31 0.25 16.02 -6.31
CA GLU A 31 0.92 17.33 -6.41
C GLU A 31 2.25 17.24 -7.19
N ALA A 32 2.58 16.11 -7.82
CA ALA A 32 3.86 15.90 -8.49
C ALA A 32 3.69 15.73 -10.01
N SER A 33 4.61 16.33 -10.77
CA SER A 33 4.72 16.12 -12.23
C SER A 33 5.36 14.78 -12.60
N ARG A 34 5.96 14.10 -11.62
CA ARG A 34 6.71 12.85 -11.80
C ARG A 34 6.24 11.79 -10.81
N VAL A 35 6.38 10.53 -11.20
CA VAL A 35 6.00 9.39 -10.36
C VAL A 35 7.09 9.14 -9.33
N SER A 36 6.73 9.18 -8.05
CA SER A 36 7.64 8.84 -6.95
C SER A 36 7.16 7.61 -6.20
N GLY A 37 8.08 6.85 -5.63
CA GLY A 37 7.81 5.63 -4.87
C GLY A 37 9.01 4.71 -4.82
N MET A 38 8.78 3.50 -4.31
CA MET A 38 9.77 2.43 -4.35
C MET A 38 9.19 1.18 -5.00
N ARG A 39 10.03 0.49 -5.77
CA ARG A 39 9.80 -0.92 -6.12
C ARG A 39 10.05 -1.78 -4.88
N HIS A 40 9.06 -2.56 -4.49
CA HIS A 40 9.14 -3.43 -3.32
C HIS A 40 9.52 -4.86 -3.69
N LEU A 41 8.60 -5.61 -4.30
CA LEU A 41 8.88 -6.93 -4.88
C LEU A 41 9.04 -6.79 -6.39
N SER A 42 9.91 -7.61 -6.97
CA SER A 42 10.16 -7.62 -8.42
C SER A 42 9.10 -8.38 -9.20
N ASP A 43 8.43 -9.34 -8.55
CA ASP A 43 7.35 -10.15 -9.09
C ASP A 43 6.22 -10.23 -8.04
N ALA A 44 5.04 -9.72 -8.39
CA ALA A 44 3.89 -9.68 -7.50
C ALA A 44 3.43 -11.06 -7.07
N ARG A 45 3.62 -12.09 -7.89
CA ARG A 45 3.24 -13.48 -7.56
C ARG A 45 4.00 -14.03 -6.35
N GLN A 46 5.10 -13.39 -5.95
CA GLN A 46 5.83 -13.71 -4.73
C GLN A 46 5.18 -13.17 -3.45
N LEU A 47 4.16 -12.31 -3.56
CA LEU A 47 3.51 -11.68 -2.42
C LEU A 47 2.91 -12.70 -1.44
N PRO A 48 2.11 -13.71 -1.85
CA PRO A 48 1.53 -14.66 -0.90
C PRO A 48 2.59 -15.48 -0.16
N VAL A 49 3.63 -15.90 -0.88
CA VAL A 49 4.77 -16.63 -0.29
C VAL A 49 5.54 -15.75 0.70
N SER A 50 5.73 -14.47 0.37
CA SER A 50 6.40 -13.52 1.25
C SER A 50 5.53 -13.18 2.47
N ALA A 51 4.21 -13.06 2.31
CA ALA A 51 3.27 -12.75 3.37
C ALA A 51 3.21 -13.86 4.44
N ALA A 52 3.36 -15.12 4.05
CA ALA A 52 3.42 -16.25 4.98
C ALA A 52 4.55 -16.13 6.03
N THR A 53 5.62 -15.38 5.73
CA THR A 53 6.79 -15.25 6.62
C THR A 53 7.09 -13.80 7.04
N CYS A 54 6.59 -12.81 6.29
CA CYS A 54 6.84 -11.39 6.50
C CYS A 54 5.57 -10.62 6.90
N SER A 55 5.60 -10.04 8.09
CA SER A 55 4.47 -9.27 8.64
C SER A 55 4.07 -8.08 7.79
N PHE A 56 5.03 -7.39 7.14
CA PHE A 56 4.70 -6.25 6.29
C PHE A 56 4.17 -6.68 4.92
N CYS A 57 4.65 -7.79 4.34
CA CYS A 57 4.02 -8.38 3.15
C CYS A 57 2.59 -8.84 3.45
N ALA A 58 2.33 -9.42 4.62
CA ALA A 58 0.97 -9.76 5.06
C ALA A 58 0.08 -8.52 5.19
N LEU A 59 0.62 -7.38 5.68
CA LEU A 59 -0.11 -6.11 5.69
C LEU A 59 -0.41 -5.58 4.28
N ILE A 60 0.53 -5.74 3.34
CA ILE A 60 0.32 -5.39 1.93
C ILE A 60 -0.83 -6.22 1.34
N GLU A 61 -0.78 -7.53 1.52
CA GLU A 61 -1.83 -8.46 1.09
C GLU A 61 -3.20 -8.08 1.68
N ALA A 62 -3.28 -7.94 3.01
CA ALA A 62 -4.51 -7.53 3.69
C ALA A 62 -5.04 -6.18 3.19
N ALA A 63 -4.17 -5.20 2.95
CA ALA A 63 -4.57 -3.88 2.47
C ALA A 63 -5.16 -3.92 1.05
N ILE A 64 -4.67 -4.83 0.19
CA ILE A 64 -5.22 -5.06 -1.16
C ILE A 64 -6.59 -5.71 -1.05
N LEU A 65 -6.69 -6.77 -0.26
CA LEU A 65 -7.94 -7.51 -0.04
C LEU A 65 -9.03 -6.59 0.50
N GLN A 66 -8.71 -5.78 1.51
CA GLN A 66 -9.66 -4.83 2.10
C GLN A 66 -10.18 -3.82 1.07
N ASN A 67 -9.29 -3.23 0.28
CA ASN A 67 -9.69 -2.21 -0.71
C ASN A 67 -10.45 -2.81 -1.89
N TYR A 68 -10.20 -4.08 -2.23
CA TYR A 68 -10.98 -4.79 -3.24
C TYR A 68 -12.38 -5.11 -2.74
N CYS A 69 -12.52 -5.66 -1.53
CA CYS A 69 -13.81 -6.00 -0.93
C CYS A 69 -14.73 -4.78 -0.72
N CYS A 70 -14.19 -3.63 -0.32
CA CYS A 70 -14.99 -2.41 -0.14
C CYS A 70 -15.55 -1.83 -1.46
N ASN A 71 -15.03 -2.23 -2.62
CA ASN A 71 -15.54 -1.82 -3.93
C ASN A 71 -16.58 -2.79 -4.51
N LEU A 72 -16.83 -3.93 -3.85
CA LEU A 72 -17.86 -4.88 -4.24
C LEU A 72 -19.16 -4.51 -3.53
N THR A 73 -20.05 -3.81 -4.23
CA THR A 73 -21.39 -3.42 -3.76
C THR A 73 -22.41 -4.57 -3.82
N SER A 74 -21.98 -5.82 -3.60
CA SER A 74 -22.83 -7.00 -3.76
C SER A 74 -23.16 -7.61 -2.39
N ASP A 75 -24.45 -7.85 -2.15
CA ASP A 75 -25.02 -8.48 -0.95
C ASP A 75 -24.63 -9.96 -0.78
N ASP A 76 -23.74 -10.50 -1.61
CA ASP A 76 -23.23 -11.85 -1.45
C ASP A 76 -22.09 -11.89 -0.41
N PRO A 77 -22.18 -12.77 0.61
CA PRO A 77 -21.09 -12.95 1.56
C PRO A 77 -19.86 -13.43 0.80
N LEU A 78 -18.83 -12.58 0.79
CA LEU A 78 -17.54 -12.84 0.18
C LEU A 78 -16.88 -14.06 0.85
N SER A 79 -17.12 -15.26 0.31
CA SER A 79 -16.33 -16.45 0.63
C SER A 79 -14.97 -16.33 -0.07
N TRP A 80 -14.10 -15.47 0.46
CA TRP A 80 -12.69 -15.50 0.07
C TRP A 80 -12.05 -16.66 0.81
N ASP A 81 -11.98 -17.80 0.14
CA ASP A 81 -10.88 -18.73 0.40
C ASP A 81 -9.58 -17.94 0.16
N GLU A 82 -8.67 -17.97 1.13
CA GLU A 82 -7.32 -17.38 1.03
C GLU A 82 -6.56 -17.85 -0.24
N ALA A 83 -7.04 -18.89 -0.91
CA ALA A 83 -6.57 -19.40 -2.21
C ALA A 83 -6.72 -18.45 -3.41
N GLY A 84 -7.49 -17.35 -3.30
CA GLY A 84 -7.91 -16.55 -4.46
C GLY A 84 -6.98 -15.43 -4.93
N LEU A 85 -6.07 -14.92 -4.08
CA LEU A 85 -5.22 -13.78 -4.48
C LEU A 85 -4.14 -14.21 -5.47
N GLY A 86 -3.47 -15.34 -5.21
CA GLY A 86 -2.33 -15.79 -6.01
C GLY A 86 -2.65 -16.00 -7.50
N SER A 87 -3.85 -16.46 -7.82
CA SER A 87 -4.30 -16.67 -9.22
C SER A 87 -4.61 -15.37 -9.97
N ARG A 88 -4.76 -14.25 -9.25
CA ARG A 88 -5.07 -12.93 -9.82
C ARG A 88 -3.84 -12.06 -10.03
N LEU A 89 -2.71 -12.40 -9.40
CA LEU A 89 -1.48 -11.64 -9.51
C LEU A 89 -0.81 -11.89 -10.86
N ALA A 90 -0.44 -10.82 -11.54
CA ALA A 90 0.33 -10.89 -12.77
C ALA A 90 1.83 -10.83 -12.47
N ASP A 91 2.64 -11.18 -13.47
CA ASP A 91 4.06 -10.88 -13.41
C ASP A 91 4.30 -9.36 -13.37
N GLY A 92 5.35 -8.96 -12.67
CA GLY A 92 5.79 -7.57 -12.59
C GLY A 92 5.89 -7.02 -11.18
N PRO A 93 6.45 -5.82 -11.04
CA PRO A 93 6.82 -5.26 -9.74
C PRO A 93 5.66 -4.71 -8.93
N ILE A 94 5.76 -4.86 -7.61
CA ILE A 94 4.93 -4.14 -6.64
C ILE A 94 5.53 -2.77 -6.38
N TYR A 95 4.72 -1.72 -6.45
CA TYR A 95 5.14 -0.36 -6.10
C TYR A 95 4.47 0.13 -4.82
N LEU A 96 5.26 0.80 -3.99
CA LEU A 96 4.81 1.49 -2.80
C LEU A 96 5.05 2.98 -2.96
N GLN A 97 4.04 3.80 -2.69
CA GLN A 97 4.15 5.25 -2.77
C GLN A 97 3.74 5.90 -1.46
N LEU A 98 4.47 6.94 -1.08
CA LEU A 98 4.04 7.80 0.00
C LEU A 98 2.86 8.66 -0.45
N ARG A 99 1.76 8.62 0.31
CA ARG A 99 0.59 9.47 0.09
C ARG A 99 0.24 10.20 1.38
N ARG A 100 -0.41 11.37 1.27
CA ARG A 100 -1.06 11.98 2.43
C ARG A 100 -2.23 11.09 2.85
N ASN A 101 -2.43 10.88 4.15
CA ASN A 101 -3.70 10.34 4.62
C ASN A 101 -4.80 11.31 4.15
N GLY A 102 -5.68 10.85 3.26
CA GLY A 102 -6.83 11.62 2.79
C GLY A 102 -7.90 11.73 3.87
N VAL A 103 -7.53 12.16 5.08
CA VAL A 103 -8.49 12.42 6.15
C VAL A 103 -9.33 13.61 5.69
N GLY A 104 -10.60 13.37 5.42
CA GLY A 104 -11.58 14.43 5.19
C GLY A 104 -11.53 15.47 6.31
N ARG A 105 -11.90 16.71 6.00
CA ARG A 105 -11.89 17.91 6.86
C ARG A 105 -11.91 17.58 8.37
N ILE A 106 -10.87 17.99 9.09
CA ILE A 106 -10.79 17.90 10.56
C ILE A 106 -12.04 18.59 11.17
N PRO A 107 -12.72 17.98 12.15
CA PRO A 107 -13.57 18.75 13.05
C PRO A 107 -12.69 19.78 13.78
N LYS A 108 -13.03 21.07 13.67
CA LYS A 108 -12.24 22.24 14.15
C LYS A 108 -11.90 22.27 15.66
N GLN A 109 -12.21 21.22 16.43
CA GLN A 109 -12.26 21.27 17.91
C GLN A 109 -11.13 20.53 18.64
N ARG A 110 -10.04 20.10 18.00
CA ARG A 110 -8.91 19.46 18.71
C ARG A 110 -7.63 20.28 18.63
N PRO A 111 -7.17 20.92 19.73
CA PRO A 111 -6.00 21.82 19.72
C PRO A 111 -4.66 21.15 19.37
N ASN A 112 -4.58 19.82 19.32
CA ASN A 112 -3.37 19.07 18.97
C ASN A 112 -3.54 18.16 17.75
N ALA A 113 -4.66 18.27 17.01
CA ALA A 113 -4.90 17.45 15.81
C ALA A 113 -3.77 17.59 14.78
N HIS A 114 -3.19 18.79 14.63
CA HIS A 114 -2.17 19.04 13.62
C HIS A 114 -0.89 18.19 13.77
N ALA A 115 -0.55 17.73 14.98
CA ALA A 115 0.59 16.85 15.26
C ALA A 115 0.25 15.36 15.04
N GLU A 116 -1.01 14.96 15.27
CA GLU A 116 -1.54 13.63 14.93
C GLU A 116 -1.79 13.47 13.41
N TRP A 117 -1.74 14.57 12.64
CA TRP A 117 -2.28 14.68 11.28
C TRP A 117 -1.28 14.64 10.11
N LEU A 118 0.02 14.53 10.34
CA LEU A 118 0.97 14.17 9.27
C LEU A 118 1.04 12.65 9.05
N GLY A 119 -0.10 11.96 9.22
CA GLY A 119 -0.22 10.55 8.89
C GLY A 119 0.04 10.34 7.40
N LYS A 120 1.17 9.74 7.10
CA LYS A 120 1.50 9.29 5.75
C LYS A 120 0.82 7.94 5.54
N ALA A 121 0.17 7.75 4.40
CA ALA A 121 -0.22 6.42 3.95
C ALA A 121 0.86 5.87 3.04
N ILE A 122 1.02 4.57 3.03
CA ILE A 122 1.66 3.86 1.93
C ILE A 122 0.53 3.38 1.02
N ALA A 123 0.46 3.95 -0.18
CA ALA A 123 -0.34 3.37 -1.25
C ALA A 123 0.43 2.21 -1.87
N VAL A 124 -0.26 1.09 -2.02
CA VAL A 124 0.27 -0.14 -2.62
C VAL A 124 -0.35 -0.30 -4.00
N TYR A 125 0.47 -0.59 -4.99
CA TYR A 125 0.04 -0.93 -6.35
C TYR A 125 0.63 -2.27 -6.75
N VAL A 126 -0.23 -3.21 -7.09
CA VAL A 126 0.15 -4.59 -7.41
C VAL A 126 -0.42 -4.97 -8.78
N PRO A 127 0.42 -5.38 -9.74
CA PRO A 127 -0.06 -5.86 -11.03
C PRO A 127 -0.89 -7.13 -10.87
N ALA A 128 -2.01 -7.16 -11.59
CA ALA A 128 -2.96 -8.26 -11.61
C ALA A 128 -3.34 -8.59 -13.07
N VAL A 129 -3.86 -9.80 -13.29
CA VAL A 129 -4.25 -10.28 -14.62
C VAL A 129 -5.22 -9.31 -15.30
N ASP A 130 -6.16 -8.75 -14.54
CA ASP A 130 -7.19 -7.83 -15.02
C ASP A 130 -6.88 -6.34 -14.76
N GLY A 131 -5.61 -5.99 -14.49
CA GLY A 131 -5.18 -4.60 -14.31
C GLY A 131 -4.28 -4.38 -13.10
N VAL A 132 -4.67 -3.47 -12.19
CA VAL A 132 -3.85 -3.12 -11.02
C VAL A 132 -4.70 -3.13 -9.75
N LEU A 133 -4.31 -4.00 -8.83
CA LEU A 133 -4.84 -4.01 -7.48
C LEU A 133 -4.20 -2.89 -6.67
N ARG A 134 -5.02 -2.24 -5.85
CA ARG A 134 -4.60 -1.11 -5.02
C ARG A 134 -4.87 -1.42 -3.57
N GLY A 135 -3.94 -1.05 -2.70
CA GLY A 135 -4.10 -1.14 -1.25
C GLY A 135 -3.66 0.17 -0.59
N ARG A 136 -4.02 0.34 0.68
CA ARG A 136 -3.57 1.49 1.47
C ARG A 136 -3.26 1.07 2.90
N ILE A 137 -2.01 1.28 3.31
CA ILE A 137 -1.55 1.07 4.68
C ILE A 137 -1.42 2.43 5.35
N ARG A 138 -2.15 2.68 6.44
CA ARG A 138 -2.05 3.93 7.20
C ARG A 138 -0.88 3.85 8.17
N LEU A 139 0.02 4.84 8.12
CA LEU A 139 1.04 4.99 9.14
C LEU A 139 0.52 5.95 10.21
N PHE A 140 0.46 5.46 11.43
CA PHE A 140 0.20 6.28 12.60
C PHE A 140 1.54 6.56 13.27
N ALA A 141 1.86 7.83 13.49
CA ALA A 141 2.94 8.15 14.40
C ALA A 141 2.48 7.74 15.80
N GLN A 142 3.33 7.04 16.56
CA GLN A 142 3.11 6.99 18.00
C GLN A 142 3.23 8.42 18.53
N PRO A 143 2.26 8.92 19.32
CA PRO A 143 2.48 10.14 20.08
C PRO A 143 3.75 9.92 20.90
N GLY A 144 4.69 10.86 20.82
CA GLY A 144 6.01 10.70 21.41
C GLY A 144 5.95 10.18 22.84
N MET A 145 6.67 9.10 23.11
CA MET A 145 7.21 8.86 24.44
C MET A 145 8.35 9.87 24.61
N THR A 146 8.01 11.06 25.12
CA THR A 146 8.94 12.04 25.69
C THR A 146 8.31 12.60 26.95
#